data_AF-A0A2N6C171-F1
#
_entry.id   AF-A0A2N6C171-F1
#
_cell.length_a   1.000
_cell.length_b   1.000
_cell.length_c   1.000
_cell.angle_alpha   90.00
_cell.angle_beta   90.00
_cell.angle_gamma   90.00
#
_symmetry.space_group_name_H-M   'P 1'
#
loop_
_entity.id
_entity.type
_entity.pdbx_description
1 polymer ?
#
loop_
_entity_poly.entity_id
_entity_poly.type
_entity_poly.pdbx_seq_one_letter_code
_entity_poly.pdbx_strand_id
1 'polypeptide(L)'
;MIAMVSRADLAKIHIAKKELGMSDAEYRDVLHWRFQVGSAKELAPRQVTVLLNHFRAKGWRPKRPTTVKKDDNFVRIKPGPAARRQKYILAMWNALGYDVAKLHRRCKKQFGIDRLEWLDGDYELFVLITDLRKRCKDAGIDPEAR
;
A
#
# COMPACT_ATOMS: atom_id res chain seq x y z
N MET A 1 -22.32 -1.88 24.88
CA MET A 1 -22.04 -2.39 23.52
C MET A 1 -21.07 -3.56 23.61
N ILE A 2 -21.51 -4.77 23.29
CA ILE A 2 -20.60 -5.92 23.19
C ILE A 2 -19.78 -5.70 21.91
N ALA A 3 -18.47 -5.53 22.03
CA ALA A 3 -17.58 -5.37 20.89
C ALA A 3 -17.62 -6.65 20.04
N MET A 4 -17.99 -6.52 18.76
CA MET A 4 -18.08 -7.62 17.80
C MET A 4 -16.71 -7.96 17.20
N VAL A 5 -16.54 -9.21 16.75
CA VAL A 5 -15.34 -9.63 16.01
C VAL A 5 -15.23 -8.86 14.71
N SER A 6 -14.05 -8.27 14.45
CA SER A 6 -13.82 -7.55 13.20
C SER A 6 -13.64 -8.51 12.02
N ARG A 7 -13.96 -8.06 10.80
CA ARG A 7 -13.66 -8.83 9.56
C ARG A 7 -12.17 -9.17 9.44
N ALA A 8 -11.30 -8.28 9.91
CA ALA A 8 -9.86 -8.49 9.90
C ALA A 8 -9.44 -9.64 10.83
N ASP A 9 -10.12 -9.80 11.96
CA ASP A 9 -9.80 -10.89 12.90
C ASP A 9 -10.30 -12.25 12.40
N LEU A 10 -11.49 -12.30 11.81
CA LEU A 10 -11.97 -13.50 11.12
C LEU A 10 -10.99 -13.92 10.02
N ALA A 11 -10.50 -12.96 9.23
CA ALA A 11 -9.52 -13.23 8.19
C ALA A 11 -8.23 -13.84 8.77
N LYS A 12 -7.70 -13.29 9.87
CA LYS A 12 -6.51 -13.85 10.55
C LYS A 12 -6.75 -15.29 11.02
N ILE A 13 -7.91 -15.56 11.62
CA ILE A 13 -8.27 -16.90 12.11
C ILE A 13 -8.30 -17.91 10.95
N HIS A 14 -8.91 -17.55 9.81
CA HIS A 14 -8.97 -18.44 8.65
C HIS A 14 -7.61 -18.62 7.97
N ILE A 15 -6.79 -17.57 7.91
CA ILE A 15 -5.40 -17.67 7.42
C ILE A 15 -4.61 -18.61 8.33
N ALA A 16 -4.70 -18.45 9.64
CA ALA A 16 -4.02 -19.32 10.60
C ALA A 16 -4.45 -20.78 10.48
N LYS A 17 -5.77 -21.04 10.37
CA LYS A 17 -6.31 -22.38 10.11
C LYS A 17 -5.66 -23.01 8.86
N LYS A 18 -5.64 -22.26 7.76
CA LYS A 18 -5.08 -22.72 6.48
C LYS A 18 -3.57 -22.96 6.56
N GLU A 19 -2.81 -22.04 7.14
CA GLU A 19 -1.34 -22.13 7.23
C GLU A 19 -0.88 -23.22 8.21
N LEU A 20 -1.70 -23.55 9.22
CA LEU A 20 -1.45 -24.67 10.12
C LEU A 20 -1.96 -26.02 9.57
N GLY A 21 -2.58 -26.03 8.37
CA GLY A 21 -3.09 -27.27 7.77
C GLY A 21 -4.24 -27.92 8.53
N MET A 22 -4.98 -27.17 9.36
CA MET A 22 -6.09 -27.73 10.14
C MET A 22 -7.29 -28.07 9.26
N SER A 23 -7.83 -29.26 9.43
CA SER A 23 -9.12 -29.65 8.87
C SER A 23 -10.26 -28.83 9.48
N ASP A 24 -11.43 -28.84 8.83
CA ASP A 24 -12.59 -28.14 9.38
C ASP A 24 -13.13 -28.77 10.67
N ALA A 25 -13.03 -30.10 10.79
CA ALA A 25 -13.40 -30.82 12.01
C ALA A 25 -12.51 -30.43 13.19
N GLU A 26 -11.18 -30.52 13.03
CA GLU A 26 -10.23 -30.14 14.09
C GLU A 26 -10.39 -28.67 14.51
N TYR A 27 -10.64 -27.78 13.54
CA TYR A 27 -10.87 -26.38 13.82
C TYR A 27 -12.16 -26.14 14.62
N ARG A 28 -13.26 -26.82 14.26
CA ARG A 28 -14.51 -26.75 15.02
C ARG A 28 -14.35 -27.32 16.42
N ASP A 29 -13.63 -28.43 16.57
CA ASP A 29 -13.33 -29.01 17.88
C ASP A 29 -12.59 -28.01 18.78
N VAL A 30 -11.59 -27.30 18.24
CA VAL A 30 -10.89 -26.25 19.00
C VAL A 30 -11.84 -25.14 19.45
N LEU A 31 -12.79 -24.73 18.60
CA LEU A 31 -13.79 -23.72 18.96
C LEU A 31 -14.76 -24.22 20.05
N HIS A 32 -15.28 -25.44 19.89
CA HIS A 32 -16.20 -26.06 20.85
C HIS A 32 -15.52 -26.30 22.19
N TRP A 33 -14.39 -27.02 22.23
CA TRP A 33 -13.74 -27.39 23.49
C TRP A 33 -13.23 -26.19 24.27
N ARG A 34 -12.71 -25.16 23.58
CA ARG A 34 -11.98 -24.06 24.24
C ARG A 34 -12.85 -22.83 24.49
N PHE A 35 -13.91 -22.65 23.71
CA PHE A 35 -14.75 -21.45 23.76
C PHE A 35 -16.26 -21.76 23.81
N GLN A 36 -16.67 -23.03 23.65
CA GLN A 36 -18.07 -23.46 23.63
C GLN A 36 -18.90 -22.76 22.54
N VAL A 37 -18.27 -22.45 21.41
CA VAL A 37 -18.92 -21.80 20.25
C VAL A 37 -18.80 -22.67 19.00
N GLY A 38 -19.77 -22.55 18.09
CA GLY A 38 -19.75 -23.25 16.81
C GLY A 38 -19.05 -22.46 15.70
N SER A 39 -18.85 -21.16 15.91
CA SER A 39 -18.30 -20.26 14.89
C SER A 39 -17.36 -19.21 15.47
N ALA A 40 -16.31 -18.85 14.73
CA ALA A 40 -15.43 -17.74 15.11
C ALA A 40 -16.14 -16.38 15.16
N LYS A 41 -17.32 -16.25 14.54
CA LYS A 41 -18.15 -15.03 14.62
C LYS A 41 -18.75 -14.80 16.01
N GLU A 42 -18.90 -15.88 16.79
CA GLU A 42 -19.49 -15.86 18.13
C GLU A 42 -18.46 -15.57 19.22
N LEU A 43 -17.17 -15.50 18.87
CA LEU A 43 -16.10 -15.20 19.82
C LEU A 43 -16.20 -13.74 20.31
N ALA A 44 -15.89 -13.52 21.58
CA ALA A 44 -15.59 -12.18 22.08
C ALA A 44 -14.19 -11.73 21.60
N PRO A 45 -13.92 -10.42 21.47
CA PRO A 45 -12.61 -9.92 21.03
C PRO A 45 -11.43 -10.42 21.89
N ARG A 46 -11.66 -10.62 23.19
CA ARG A 46 -10.67 -11.25 24.09
C ARG A 46 -10.39 -12.70 23.71
N GLN A 47 -11.43 -13.48 23.40
CA GLN A 47 -11.32 -14.88 22.99
C GLN A 47 -10.63 -15.02 21.64
N VAL A 48 -10.85 -14.09 20.70
CA VAL A 48 -10.11 -14.00 19.43
C VAL A 48 -8.61 -13.91 19.68
N THR A 49 -8.19 -13.06 20.62
CA THR A 49 -6.76 -12.89 20.95
C THR A 49 -6.19 -14.18 21.54
N VAL A 50 -6.94 -14.85 22.43
CA VAL A 50 -6.56 -16.16 22.99
C VAL A 50 -6.41 -17.22 21.90
N LEU A 51 -7.35 -17.29 20.95
CA LEU A 51 -7.30 -18.24 19.83
C LEU A 51 -6.10 -17.98 18.91
N LEU A 52 -5.84 -16.72 18.54
CA LEU A 52 -4.68 -16.38 17.72
C LEU A 52 -3.35 -16.67 18.43
N ASN A 53 -3.28 -16.48 19.74
CA ASN A 53 -2.10 -16.87 20.53
C ASN A 53 -1.92 -18.39 20.60
N HIS A 54 -3.02 -19.15 20.69
CA HIS A 54 -2.96 -20.61 20.59
C HIS A 54 -2.41 -21.07 19.23
N PHE A 55 -2.84 -20.43 18.13
CA PHE A 55 -2.29 -20.70 16.80
C PHE A 55 -0.82 -20.35 16.70
N ARG A 56 -0.38 -19.22 17.30
CA ARG A 56 1.04 -18.86 17.36
C ARG A 56 1.87 -19.90 18.10
N ALA A 57 1.36 -20.41 19.22
CA ALA A 57 2.02 -21.49 19.97
C ALA A 57 2.12 -22.79 19.15
N LYS A 58 1.17 -23.05 18.24
CA LYS A 58 1.21 -24.16 17.26
C LYS A 58 2.12 -23.90 16.05
N GLY A 59 2.81 -22.77 15.99
CA GLY A 59 3.77 -22.44 14.93
C GLY A 59 3.25 -21.45 13.89
N TRP A 60 2.04 -20.92 14.03
CA TRP A 60 1.55 -19.89 13.12
C TRP A 60 2.27 -18.56 13.32
N ARG A 61 2.86 -18.03 12.24
CA ARG A 61 3.55 -16.75 12.26
C ARG A 61 2.75 -15.77 11.40
N PRO A 62 1.96 -14.85 11.99
CA PRO A 62 1.19 -13.91 11.21
C PRO A 62 2.12 -13.08 10.35
N LYS A 63 1.92 -13.15 9.03
CA LYS A 63 2.61 -12.25 8.10
C LYS A 63 2.23 -10.83 8.50
N ARG A 64 3.24 -9.96 8.66
CA ARG A 64 2.99 -8.52 8.79
C ARG A 64 2.12 -8.13 7.59
N PRO A 65 1.09 -7.28 7.77
CA PRO A 65 0.38 -6.74 6.62
C PRO A 65 1.46 -6.15 5.72
N THR A 66 1.68 -6.76 4.55
CA THR A 66 2.31 -6.02 3.47
C THR A 66 1.37 -4.87 3.26
N THR A 67 1.81 -3.66 3.58
CA THR A 67 1.10 -2.44 3.19
C THR A 67 0.77 -2.66 1.73
N VAL A 68 -0.51 -2.91 1.43
CA VAL A 68 -0.97 -2.97 0.05
C VAL A 68 -0.44 -1.68 -0.52
N LYS A 69 0.48 -1.77 -1.49
CA LYS A 69 1.00 -0.57 -2.16
C LYS A 69 -0.26 0.12 -2.64
N LYS A 70 -0.66 1.20 -1.96
CA LYS A 70 -1.57 2.16 -2.57
C LYS A 70 -0.91 2.51 -3.90
N ASP A 71 -1.73 2.75 -4.90
CA ASP A 71 -1.26 3.30 -6.16
C ASP A 71 -0.72 4.71 -5.87
N ASP A 72 0.45 4.77 -5.24
CA ASP A 72 1.12 5.97 -4.71
C ASP A 72 1.61 6.85 -5.86
N ASN A 73 1.50 6.36 -7.10
CA ASN A 73 1.80 7.09 -8.32
C ASN A 73 0.73 8.14 -8.68
N PHE A 74 -0.43 8.17 -8.00
CA PHE A 74 -1.41 9.23 -8.20
C PHE A 74 -1.06 10.51 -7.42
N VAL A 75 -0.53 11.51 -8.12
CA VAL A 75 -0.27 12.86 -7.57
C VAL A 75 -1.34 13.83 -8.06
N ARG A 76 -2.08 14.42 -7.11
CA ARG A 76 -3.10 15.45 -7.42
C ARG A 76 -2.45 16.83 -7.59
N ILE A 77 -2.34 17.28 -8.83
CA ILE A 77 -1.91 18.65 -9.17
C ILE A 77 -3.09 19.62 -9.09
N LYS A 78 -2.97 20.66 -8.25
CA LYS A 78 -3.96 21.75 -8.16
C LYS A 78 -3.89 22.65 -9.42
N PRO A 79 -5.01 23.24 -9.88
CA PRO A 79 -4.96 24.25 -10.94
C PRO A 79 -4.08 25.44 -10.53
N GLY A 80 -3.30 25.96 -11.47
CA GLY A 80 -2.39 27.09 -11.26
C GLY A 80 -1.37 27.25 -12.39
N PRO A 81 -0.54 28.30 -12.35
CA PRO A 81 0.43 28.59 -13.42
C PRO A 81 1.42 27.44 -13.68
N ALA A 82 1.89 26.78 -12.62
CA ALA A 82 2.81 25.65 -12.70
C ALA A 82 2.14 24.33 -13.10
N ALA A 83 0.81 24.23 -13.04
CA ALA A 83 0.09 22.95 -13.10
C ALA A 83 0.34 22.19 -14.41
N ARG A 84 0.43 22.89 -15.55
CA ARG A 84 0.70 22.26 -16.84
C ARG A 84 2.09 21.62 -16.87
N ARG A 85 3.10 22.32 -16.33
CA ARG A 85 4.48 21.83 -16.26
C ARG A 85 4.63 20.67 -15.28
N GLN A 86 4.02 20.78 -14.10
CA GLN A 86 3.99 19.69 -13.11
C GLN A 86 3.34 18.42 -13.69
N LYS A 87 2.21 18.54 -14.39
CA LYS A 87 1.56 17.41 -15.07
C LYS A 87 2.42 16.81 -16.17
N TYR A 88 3.10 17.64 -16.95
CA TYR A 88 3.99 17.17 -18.01
C TYR A 88 5.20 16.40 -17.46
N ILE A 89 5.78 16.87 -16.35
CA ILE A 89 6.83 16.15 -15.62
C ILE A 89 6.33 14.77 -15.16
N LEU A 90 5.12 14.70 -14.55
CA LEU A 90 4.52 13.43 -14.13
C LEU A 90 4.30 12.48 -15.32
N ALA A 91 3.80 13.00 -16.44
CA ALA A 91 3.57 12.19 -17.64
C ALA A 91 4.86 11.57 -18.16
N MET A 92 5.93 12.36 -18.32
CA MET A 92 7.25 11.87 -18.72
C MET A 92 7.82 10.86 -17.72
N TRP A 93 7.70 11.15 -16.43
CA TRP A 93 8.19 10.27 -15.37
C TRP A 93 7.50 8.90 -15.39
N ASN A 94 6.18 8.91 -15.57
CA ASN A 94 5.37 7.70 -15.68
C ASN A 94 5.65 6.94 -16.98
N ALA A 95 5.83 7.64 -18.11
CA ALA A 95 6.18 7.01 -19.38
C ALA A 95 7.53 6.28 -19.32
N LEU A 96 8.48 6.80 -18.54
CA LEU A 96 9.75 6.16 -18.23
C LEU A 96 9.64 4.97 -17.25
N GLY A 97 8.44 4.66 -16.76
CA GLY A 97 8.19 3.55 -15.82
C GLY A 97 8.70 3.79 -14.40
N TYR A 98 8.95 5.04 -14.02
CA TYR A 98 9.49 5.36 -12.70
C TYR A 98 8.40 5.60 -11.65
N ASP A 99 8.68 5.16 -10.42
CA ASP A 99 7.87 5.40 -9.23
C ASP A 99 7.92 6.88 -8.82
N VAL A 100 6.77 7.51 -8.55
CA VAL A 100 6.69 8.94 -8.22
C VAL A 100 7.37 9.29 -6.88
N ALA A 101 7.49 8.34 -5.95
CA ALA A 101 8.25 8.55 -4.72
C ALA A 101 9.74 8.83 -5.00
N LYS A 102 10.28 8.29 -6.11
CA LYS A 102 11.64 8.63 -6.56
C LYS A 102 11.72 10.06 -7.10
N LEU A 103 10.66 10.56 -7.73
CA LEU A 103 10.58 11.95 -8.19
C LEU A 103 10.57 12.91 -7.00
N HIS A 104 9.74 12.66 -5.99
CA HIS A 104 9.72 13.46 -4.76
C HIS A 104 11.07 13.47 -4.03
N ARG A 105 11.72 12.31 -3.91
CA ARG A 105 13.09 12.24 -3.37
C ARG A 105 14.09 13.07 -4.17
N ARG A 106 13.96 13.07 -5.50
CA ARG A 106 14.79 13.91 -6.38
C ARG A 106 14.51 15.40 -6.14
N CYS A 107 13.25 15.83 -6.10
CA CYS A 107 12.88 17.20 -5.79
C CYS A 107 13.47 17.66 -4.45
N LYS A 108 13.36 16.82 -3.40
CA LYS A 108 13.94 17.11 -2.08
C LYS A 108 15.46 17.26 -2.15
N LYS A 109 16.15 16.33 -2.82
CA LYS A 109 17.62 16.34 -2.91
C LYS A 109 18.16 17.50 -3.74
N GLN A 110 17.48 17.86 -4.83
CA GLN A 110 17.98 18.82 -5.80
C GLN A 110 17.55 20.26 -5.48
N PHE A 111 16.34 20.44 -4.93
CA PHE A 111 15.72 21.76 -4.73
C PHE A 111 15.27 22.00 -3.28
N GLY A 112 15.41 21.03 -2.37
CA GLY A 112 14.90 21.14 -1.00
C GLY A 112 13.38 21.03 -0.87
N ILE A 113 12.65 20.77 -1.97
CA ILE A 113 11.19 20.73 -2.01
C ILE A 113 10.72 19.28 -1.97
N ASP A 114 9.98 18.91 -0.92
CA ASP A 114 9.61 17.50 -0.66
C ASP A 114 8.70 16.90 -1.73
N ARG A 115 7.89 17.70 -2.42
CA ARG A 115 6.83 17.23 -3.30
C ARG A 115 6.77 18.01 -4.61
N LEU A 116 6.47 17.30 -5.70
CA LEU A 116 6.39 17.91 -7.04
C LEU A 116 5.25 18.93 -7.13
N GLU A 117 4.11 18.65 -6.50
CA GLU A 117 2.96 19.56 -6.51
C GLU A 117 3.22 20.90 -5.80
N TRP A 118 4.30 20.99 -5.02
CA TRP A 118 4.75 22.23 -4.37
C TRP A 118 5.85 22.95 -5.17
N LEU A 119 6.31 22.36 -6.27
CA LEU A 119 7.33 22.94 -7.13
C LEU A 119 6.69 23.91 -8.13
N ASP A 120 6.75 25.21 -7.85
CA ASP A 120 6.17 26.27 -8.70
C ASP A 120 7.21 27.18 -9.36
N GLY A 121 8.46 27.15 -8.89
CA GLY A 121 9.58 27.89 -9.48
C GLY A 121 9.89 27.51 -10.93
N ASP A 122 10.08 28.53 -11.77
CA ASP A 122 10.31 28.34 -13.21
C ASP A 122 11.61 27.61 -13.51
N TYR A 123 12.67 27.90 -12.74
CA TYR A 123 13.99 27.29 -12.93
C TYR A 123 13.96 25.79 -12.65
N GLU A 124 13.39 25.37 -11.52
CA GLU A 124 13.34 23.99 -11.09
C GLU A 124 12.49 23.14 -12.03
N LEU A 125 11.34 23.67 -12.46
CA LEU A 125 10.48 23.05 -13.45
C LEU A 125 11.20 22.92 -14.80
N PHE A 126 11.90 23.96 -15.25
CA PHE A 126 12.68 23.94 -16.49
C PHE A 126 13.79 22.88 -16.47
N VAL A 127 14.53 22.77 -15.36
CA VAL A 127 15.59 21.77 -15.18
C VAL A 127 15.04 20.35 -15.28
N LEU A 128 13.92 20.06 -14.59
CA LEU A 128 13.30 18.73 -14.66
C LEU A 128 12.77 18.43 -16.05
N ILE A 129 12.09 19.38 -16.70
CA ILE A 129 11.55 19.18 -18.05
C ILE A 129 12.67 18.90 -19.05
N THR A 130 13.74 19.67 -19.02
CA THR A 130 14.86 19.54 -19.97
C THR A 130 15.53 18.16 -19.85
N ASP A 131 15.82 17.73 -18.63
CA ASP A 131 16.40 16.40 -18.38
C ASP A 131 15.44 15.26 -18.77
N LEU A 132 14.16 15.36 -18.40
CA LEU A 132 13.20 14.29 -18.69
C LEU A 132 12.90 14.16 -20.17
N ARG A 133 12.80 15.27 -20.91
CA ARG A 133 12.66 15.24 -22.38
C ARG A 133 13.83 14.50 -23.03
N LYS A 134 15.05 14.76 -22.57
CA LYS A 134 16.25 14.05 -23.05
C LYS A 134 16.14 12.55 -22.78
N ARG A 135 15.77 12.14 -21.55
CA ARG A 135 15.62 10.73 -21.20
C ARG A 135 14.52 10.02 -21.98
N CYS A 136 13.37 10.68 -22.20
CA CYS A 136 12.31 10.12 -23.02
C CYS A 136 12.80 9.89 -24.45
N LYS A 137 13.48 10.89 -25.03
CA LYS A 137 14.08 10.76 -26.38
C LYS A 137 15.09 9.62 -26.45
N ASP A 138 15.99 9.52 -25.47
CA ASP A 138 17.00 8.46 -25.40
C ASP A 138 16.37 7.07 -25.24
N ALA A 139 15.18 7.00 -24.62
CA ALA A 139 14.38 5.78 -24.49
C ALA A 139 13.44 5.51 -25.69
N GLY A 140 13.44 6.36 -26.72
CA GLY A 140 12.54 6.24 -27.87
C GLY A 140 11.07 6.53 -27.55
N ILE A 141 10.79 7.21 -26.43
CA ILE A 141 9.46 7.57 -25.97
C ILE A 141 9.15 8.99 -26.42
N ASP A 142 8.05 9.18 -27.15
CA ASP A 142 7.47 10.51 -27.38
C ASP A 142 6.51 10.86 -26.24
N PRO A 143 6.86 11.80 -25.34
CA PRO A 143 6.00 12.18 -24.23
C PRO A 143 4.81 13.07 -24.64
N GLU A 144 4.72 13.44 -25.92
CA GLU A 144 3.65 14.27 -26.48
C GLU A 144 2.73 13.50 -27.44
N ALA A 145 3.05 12.24 -27.73
CA ALA A 145 2.16 11.35 -28.47
C ALA A 145 0.86 11.15 -27.68
N ARG A 146 -0.24 11.65 -28.24
CA ARG A 146 -1.60 11.52 -27.68
C ARG A 146 -2.34 10.36 -28.32
#